data_AF-A0A4R4LAV8-F1
#
_entry.id   AF-A0A4R4LAV8-F1
#
_cell.length_a   1.000
_cell.length_b   1.000
_cell.length_c   1.000
_cell.angle_alpha   90.00
_cell.angle_beta   90.00
_cell.angle_gamma   90.00
#
_symmetry.space_group_name_H-M   'P 1'
#
loop_
_entity.id
_entity.type
_entity.pdbx_description
1 polymer ?
#
loop_
_entity_poly.entity_id
_entity_poly.type
_entity_poly.pdbx_seq_one_letter_code
_entity_poly.pdbx_strand_id
1 'polypeptide(L)'
;MTFPLMHGYDYINVVAQLDPVAAVRDRELGERILEYPKLLPGGSPDFGHAVQKGKEWRIASLGCDDPSSARYNLAIDLRTDAPNEPDPATARAMLAAADRLDPEEGEQLAKDEWEIGERRYRIIRVEKFVLIGDGVMEPPRSTDADLTGDGLLRCHPLDPAAPCGQWEAQLRLNLVGHMPAAGSVPDVVRAEARHAIQTHPGVVLLPPTFVVVEINAGCWSPITGGDDPGEAHDRLARHFTDLLPRLREFQ
;
A
#
# COMPACT_ATOMS: atom_id res chain seq x y z
N MET A 1 -15.18 8.21 19.50
CA MET A 1 -15.17 9.52 18.82
C MET A 1 -14.79 9.27 17.37
N THR A 2 -15.40 9.97 16.43
CA THR A 2 -15.11 9.78 14.99
C THR A 2 -13.75 10.37 14.67
N PHE A 3 -12.87 9.56 14.11
CA PHE A 3 -11.56 9.98 13.61
C PHE A 3 -11.75 11.09 12.56
N PRO A 4 -11.13 12.27 12.70
CA PRO A 4 -11.32 13.34 11.73
C PRO A 4 -10.74 12.93 10.39
N LEU A 5 -11.46 13.28 9.32
CA LEU A 5 -11.07 12.95 7.96
C LEU A 5 -9.76 13.66 7.59
N MET A 6 -8.92 12.96 6.83
CA MET A 6 -7.63 13.46 6.35
C MET A 6 -7.86 14.68 5.45
N HIS A 7 -7.06 15.74 5.59
CA HIS A 7 -7.19 16.90 4.72
C HIS A 7 -7.08 16.50 3.23
N GLY A 8 -7.95 17.05 2.38
CA GLY A 8 -7.95 16.77 0.94
C GLY A 8 -8.60 15.46 0.52
N TYR A 9 -9.22 14.72 1.45
CA TYR A 9 -9.87 13.44 1.13
C TYR A 9 -11.02 13.56 0.10
N ASP A 10 -11.57 14.76 -0.10
CA ASP A 10 -12.78 15.03 -0.87
C ASP A 10 -12.52 15.66 -2.25
N TYR A 11 -11.26 15.89 -2.62
CA TYR A 11 -10.89 16.41 -3.94
C TYR A 11 -9.58 15.82 -4.47
N ILE A 12 -9.38 15.93 -5.78
CA ILE A 12 -8.11 15.64 -6.46
C ILE A 12 -7.52 16.99 -6.92
N ASN A 13 -6.32 17.32 -6.46
CA ASN A 13 -5.67 18.58 -6.77
C ASN A 13 -4.97 18.53 -8.14
N VAL A 14 -5.72 18.74 -9.22
CA VAL A 14 -5.17 18.72 -10.58
C VAL A 14 -4.52 20.07 -10.89
N VAL A 15 -3.23 20.05 -11.26
CA VAL A 15 -2.47 21.26 -11.60
C VAL A 15 -2.11 21.30 -13.08
N ALA A 16 -2.06 22.50 -13.65
CA ALA A 16 -1.69 22.68 -15.06
C ALA A 16 -0.19 22.50 -15.32
N GLN A 17 0.65 22.70 -14.30
CA GLN A 17 2.10 22.59 -14.37
C GLN A 17 2.60 21.79 -13.18
N LEU A 18 3.15 20.62 -13.48
CA LEU A 18 3.92 19.81 -12.55
C LEU A 18 5.41 20.19 -12.64
N ASP A 19 6.20 19.75 -11.65
CA ASP A 19 7.64 19.76 -11.83
C ASP A 19 8.04 18.84 -13.02
N PRO A 20 9.21 19.05 -13.64
CA PRO A 20 9.58 18.33 -14.86
C PRO A 20 9.59 16.81 -14.73
N VAL A 21 9.97 16.26 -13.57
CA VAL A 21 10.03 14.80 -13.36
C VAL A 21 8.62 14.24 -13.22
N ALA A 22 7.78 14.88 -12.40
CA ALA A 22 6.38 14.49 -12.26
C ALA A 22 5.61 14.64 -13.59
N ALA A 23 5.91 15.65 -14.41
CA ALA A 23 5.29 15.84 -15.72
C ALA A 23 5.63 14.69 -16.70
N VAL A 24 6.87 14.21 -16.70
CA VAL A 24 7.27 13.05 -17.52
C VAL A 24 6.57 11.78 -17.04
N ARG A 25 6.51 11.57 -15.71
CA ARG A 25 5.79 10.44 -15.10
C ARG A 25 4.29 10.44 -15.43
N ASP A 26 3.63 11.59 -15.31
CA ASP A 26 2.20 11.72 -15.65
C ASP A 26 1.95 11.43 -17.13
N ARG A 27 2.84 11.92 -18.01
CA ARG A 27 2.74 11.61 -19.44
C ARG A 27 2.91 10.12 -19.73
N GLU A 28 3.94 9.49 -19.16
CA GLU A 28 4.20 8.06 -19.34
C GLU A 28 3.02 7.23 -18.80
N LEU A 29 2.47 7.59 -17.64
CA LEU A 29 1.26 6.98 -17.10
C LEU A 29 0.09 7.06 -18.10
N GLY A 30 -0.10 8.21 -18.75
CA GLY A 30 -1.14 8.36 -19.78
C GLY A 30 -0.96 7.42 -20.98
N GLU A 31 0.28 7.31 -21.47
CA GLU A 31 0.62 6.36 -22.55
C GLU A 31 0.32 4.92 -22.11
N ARG A 32 0.65 4.55 -20.87
CA ARG A 32 0.38 3.22 -20.32
C ARG A 32 -1.09 2.94 -20.08
N ILE A 33 -1.89 3.90 -19.60
CA ILE A 33 -3.35 3.71 -19.45
C ILE A 33 -4.02 3.46 -20.81
N LEU A 34 -3.56 4.10 -21.88
CA LEU A 34 -4.11 3.91 -23.22
C LEU A 34 -3.74 2.54 -23.80
N GLU A 35 -2.50 2.10 -23.57
CA GLU A 35 -1.97 0.81 -24.05
C GLU A 35 -2.48 -0.38 -23.21
N TYR A 36 -2.64 -0.18 -21.90
CA TYR A 36 -3.06 -1.16 -20.90
C TYR A 36 -4.34 -0.72 -20.17
N PRO A 37 -5.51 -0.65 -20.85
CA PRO A 37 -6.69 0.03 -20.33
C PRO A 37 -7.46 -0.71 -19.25
N LYS A 38 -7.16 -1.99 -18.99
CA LYS A 38 -7.89 -2.80 -18.02
C LYS A 38 -7.18 -2.82 -16.68
N LEU A 39 -7.88 -2.39 -15.63
CA LEU A 39 -7.39 -2.48 -14.26
C LEU A 39 -7.88 -3.78 -13.62
N LEU A 40 -6.95 -4.61 -13.13
CA LEU A 40 -7.25 -5.82 -12.36
C LEU A 40 -6.62 -5.74 -10.96
N PRO A 41 -7.20 -6.42 -9.96
CA PRO A 41 -6.56 -6.59 -8.66
C PRO A 41 -5.18 -7.25 -8.77
N GLY A 42 -4.19 -6.69 -8.08
CA GLY A 42 -2.78 -7.08 -8.12
C GLY A 42 -2.38 -8.00 -6.96
N GLY A 43 -3.18 -9.02 -6.69
CA GLY A 43 -2.97 -9.95 -5.57
C GLY A 43 -3.66 -9.51 -4.27
N SER A 44 -3.18 -10.04 -3.14
CA SER A 44 -3.71 -9.73 -1.81
C SER A 44 -3.37 -8.29 -1.39
N PRO A 45 -4.24 -7.63 -0.62
CA PRO A 45 -3.93 -6.33 -0.04
C PRO A 45 -2.74 -6.42 0.92
N ASP A 46 -2.04 -5.30 1.07
CA ASP A 46 -1.01 -5.11 2.09
C ASP A 46 -1.61 -4.44 3.32
N PHE A 47 -1.12 -4.77 4.51
CA PHE A 47 -1.51 -4.15 5.75
C PHE A 47 -0.31 -3.55 6.48
N GLY A 48 -0.58 -2.56 7.30
CA GLY A 48 0.42 -1.94 8.15
C GLY A 48 -0.20 -0.86 9.01
N HIS A 49 0.59 0.14 9.38
CA HIS A 49 0.08 1.28 10.12
C HIS A 49 0.71 2.60 9.68
N ALA A 50 -0.08 3.65 9.79
CA ALA A 50 0.33 5.03 9.58
C ALA A 50 0.30 5.80 10.91
N VAL A 51 1.11 6.85 10.98
CA VAL A 51 1.16 7.78 12.11
C VAL A 51 0.91 9.20 11.63
N GLN A 52 0.08 9.93 12.38
CA GLN A 52 -0.13 11.36 12.24
C GLN A 52 0.70 12.10 13.28
N LYS A 53 1.41 13.14 12.84
CA LYS A 53 2.00 14.17 13.70
C LYS A 53 1.52 15.54 13.20
N GLY A 54 0.82 16.28 14.05
CA GLY A 54 0.15 17.50 13.61
C GLY A 54 -0.90 17.21 12.53
N LYS A 55 -0.69 17.71 11.30
CA LYS A 55 -1.57 17.46 10.15
C LYS A 55 -1.07 16.37 9.21
N GLU A 56 0.21 16.02 9.28
CA GLU A 56 0.84 15.11 8.32
C GLU A 56 0.63 13.66 8.74
N TRP A 57 0.15 12.87 7.79
CA TRP A 57 0.13 11.42 7.89
C TRP A 57 1.32 10.83 7.16
N ARG A 58 1.96 9.83 7.78
CA ARG A 58 3.03 9.06 7.14
C ARG A 58 2.84 7.57 7.42
N ILE A 59 3.19 6.76 6.44
CA ILE A 59 3.31 5.31 6.64
C ILE A 59 4.45 5.09 7.65
N ALA A 60 4.17 4.35 8.72
CA ALA A 60 5.19 3.95 9.68
C ALA A 60 5.75 2.57 9.33
N SER A 61 4.88 1.65 8.89
CA SER A 61 5.27 0.33 8.38
C SER A 61 4.16 -0.26 7.49
N LEU A 62 4.55 -1.08 6.51
CA LEU A 62 3.71 -1.96 5.68
C LEU A 62 4.29 -3.39 5.70
N GLY A 63 3.79 -4.30 4.86
CA GLY A 63 4.34 -5.64 4.67
C GLY A 63 3.65 -6.72 5.49
N CYS A 64 2.47 -6.45 6.05
CA CYS A 64 1.69 -7.45 6.77
C CYS A 64 0.61 -8.05 5.87
N ASP A 65 0.40 -9.37 5.97
CA ASP A 65 -0.63 -10.07 5.20
C ASP A 65 -2.05 -9.84 5.75
N ASP A 66 -2.17 -9.38 6.99
CA ASP A 66 -3.44 -9.22 7.68
C ASP A 66 -3.43 -8.10 8.75
N PRO A 67 -4.62 -7.60 9.17
CA PRO A 67 -4.74 -6.54 10.18
C PRO A 67 -4.18 -6.90 11.57
N SER A 68 -4.24 -8.17 11.98
CA SER A 68 -3.72 -8.62 13.28
C SER A 68 -2.19 -8.50 13.31
N SER A 69 -1.53 -8.94 12.24
CA SER A 69 -0.08 -8.77 12.06
C SER A 69 0.32 -7.29 12.01
N ALA A 70 -0.49 -6.42 11.38
CA ALA A 70 -0.26 -4.98 11.38
C ALA A 70 -0.36 -4.35 12.78
N ARG A 71 -1.34 -4.78 13.60
CA ARG A 71 -1.46 -4.36 15.00
C ARG A 71 -0.28 -4.82 15.85
N TYR A 72 0.19 -6.05 15.62
CA TYR A 72 1.37 -6.56 16.30
C TYR A 72 2.63 -5.76 15.94
N ASN A 73 2.83 -5.43 14.66
CA ASN A 73 3.93 -4.55 14.23
C ASN A 73 3.83 -3.15 14.86
N LEU A 74 2.63 -2.58 15.00
CA LEU A 74 2.45 -1.33 15.76
C LEU A 74 2.87 -1.49 17.23
N ALA A 75 2.56 -2.63 17.88
CA ALA A 75 3.01 -2.89 19.25
C ALA A 75 4.54 -2.91 19.37
N ILE A 76 5.23 -3.56 18.42
CA ILE A 76 6.70 -3.60 18.35
C ILE A 76 7.28 -2.19 18.21
N ASP A 77 6.77 -1.40 17.26
CA ASP A 77 7.26 -0.04 17.02
C ASP A 77 7.00 0.84 18.27
N LEU A 78 5.83 0.73 18.92
CA LEU A 78 5.54 1.45 20.17
C LEU A 78 6.49 1.10 21.31
N ARG A 79 6.82 -0.19 21.51
CA ARG A 79 7.79 -0.60 22.54
C ARG A 79 9.21 -0.15 22.21
N THR A 80 9.57 -0.13 20.94
CA THR A 80 10.89 0.29 20.46
C THR A 80 11.09 1.79 20.66
N ASP A 81 10.05 2.59 20.43
CA ASP A 81 10.11 4.05 20.54
C ASP A 81 9.94 4.55 21.98
N ALA A 82 9.21 3.83 22.85
CA ALA A 82 8.89 4.28 24.21
C ALA A 82 10.10 4.66 25.08
N PRO A 83 11.25 3.96 25.07
CA PRO A 83 12.43 4.35 25.83
C PRO A 83 13.04 5.70 25.41
N ASN A 84 12.80 6.11 24.16
CA ASN A 84 13.30 7.36 23.59
C ASN A 84 12.28 8.51 23.71
N GLU A 85 11.08 8.25 24.25
CA GLU A 85 10.03 9.25 24.40
C GLU A 85 10.33 10.21 25.58
N PRO A 86 10.47 11.52 25.34
CA PRO A 86 10.78 12.48 26.39
C PRO A 86 9.69 12.64 27.46
N ASP A 87 8.41 12.48 27.10
CA ASP A 87 7.31 12.56 28.06
C ASP A 87 7.01 11.18 28.71
N PRO A 88 7.25 11.01 30.03
CA PRO A 88 7.00 9.74 30.71
C PRO A 88 5.52 9.31 30.72
N ALA A 89 4.58 10.25 30.55
CA ALA A 89 3.17 9.89 30.43
C ALA A 89 2.89 9.25 29.06
N THR A 90 3.39 9.86 27.98
CA THR A 90 3.32 9.31 26.62
C THR A 90 4.04 7.96 26.53
N ALA A 91 5.25 7.83 27.09
CA ALA A 91 5.98 6.55 27.09
C ALA A 91 5.17 5.41 27.75
N ARG A 92 4.54 5.68 28.90
CA ARG A 92 3.66 4.70 29.57
C ARG A 92 2.42 4.37 28.75
N ALA A 93 1.83 5.36 28.08
CA ALA A 93 0.69 5.14 27.20
C ALA A 93 1.06 4.31 25.96
N MET A 94 2.28 4.47 25.41
CA MET A 94 2.80 3.64 24.32
C MET A 94 2.91 2.18 24.74
N LEU A 95 3.54 1.91 25.89
CA LEU A 95 3.65 0.54 26.43
C LEU A 95 2.28 -0.07 26.72
N ALA A 96 1.38 0.68 27.37
CA ALA A 96 0.03 0.19 27.66
C ALA A 96 -0.80 -0.08 26.40
N ALA A 97 -0.57 0.66 25.30
CA ALA A 97 -1.19 0.37 24.01
C ALA A 97 -0.57 -0.87 23.36
N ALA A 98 0.76 -1.02 23.42
CA ALA A 98 1.45 -2.19 22.90
C ALA A 98 0.95 -3.50 23.56
N ASP A 99 0.78 -3.51 24.88
CA ASP A 99 0.28 -4.68 25.62
C ASP A 99 -1.15 -5.09 25.20
N ARG A 100 -1.93 -4.18 24.61
CA ARG A 100 -3.29 -4.48 24.10
C ARG A 100 -3.29 -4.97 22.66
N LEU A 101 -2.22 -4.68 21.92
CA LEU A 101 -2.08 -4.99 20.50
C LEU A 101 -1.25 -6.25 20.27
N ASP A 102 -0.57 -6.74 21.29
CA ASP A 102 0.25 -7.94 21.23
C ASP A 102 -0.58 -9.20 21.53
N PRO A 103 -0.71 -10.14 20.58
CA PRO A 103 -1.40 -11.40 20.83
C PRO A 103 -0.66 -12.32 21.83
N GLU A 104 0.63 -12.08 22.11
CA GLU A 104 1.38 -12.83 23.12
C GLU A 104 1.03 -12.38 24.55
N GLU A 105 0.52 -11.16 24.72
CA GLU A 105 0.12 -10.59 26.02
C GLU A 105 -1.36 -10.85 26.36
N GLY A 106 -2.14 -11.42 25.42
CA GLY A 106 -3.54 -11.79 25.63
C GLY A 106 -4.39 -11.71 24.36
N GLU A 107 -5.71 -11.61 24.52
CA GLU A 107 -6.61 -11.36 23.40
C GLU A 107 -6.33 -9.98 22.80
N GLN A 108 -5.82 -9.97 21.56
CA GLN A 108 -5.52 -8.73 20.85
C GLN A 108 -6.79 -7.89 20.70
N LEU A 109 -6.72 -6.63 21.14
CA LEU A 109 -7.80 -5.69 20.95
C LEU A 109 -7.89 -5.31 19.46
N ALA A 110 -9.02 -5.66 18.83
CA ALA A 110 -9.34 -5.30 17.45
C ALA A 110 -9.70 -3.80 17.30
N LYS A 111 -8.77 -2.93 17.69
CA LYS A 111 -8.88 -1.47 17.63
C LYS A 111 -7.82 -0.93 16.66
N ASP A 112 -8.31 -0.30 15.60
CA ASP A 112 -7.48 0.14 14.47
C ASP A 112 -7.00 1.59 14.57
N GLU A 113 -7.37 2.31 15.62
CA GLU A 113 -7.06 3.73 15.80
C GLU A 113 -6.59 4.02 17.22
N TRP A 114 -5.46 4.70 17.39
CA TRP A 114 -4.89 5.05 18.70
C TRP A 114 -4.46 6.50 18.75
N GLU A 115 -4.71 7.16 19.87
CA GLU A 115 -4.19 8.50 20.17
C GLU A 115 -3.24 8.37 21.37
N ILE A 116 -1.97 8.73 21.18
CA ILE A 116 -0.92 8.58 22.19
C ILE A 116 -0.05 9.84 22.16
N GLY A 117 -0.15 10.67 23.21
CA GLY A 117 0.44 12.01 23.22
C GLY A 117 -0.15 12.87 22.09
N GLU A 118 0.71 13.49 21.30
CA GLU A 118 0.33 14.30 20.12
C GLU A 118 0.20 13.47 18.83
N ARG A 119 0.33 12.15 18.92
CA ARG A 119 0.40 11.24 17.77
C ARG A 119 -0.90 10.48 17.63
N ARG A 120 -1.28 10.21 16.39
CA ARG A 120 -2.39 9.31 16.08
C ARG A 120 -1.89 8.17 15.22
N TYR A 121 -2.26 6.95 15.54
CA TYR A 121 -1.90 5.77 14.78
C TYR A 121 -3.15 5.18 14.17
N ARG A 122 -3.03 4.68 12.94
CA ARG A 122 -4.12 4.00 12.26
C ARG A 122 -3.61 2.77 11.53
N ILE A 123 -4.28 1.64 11.70
CA ILE A 123 -4.07 0.46 10.86
C ILE A 123 -4.57 0.80 9.45
N ILE A 124 -3.72 0.56 8.47
CA ILE A 124 -3.99 0.87 7.06
C ILE A 124 -4.01 -0.40 6.24
N ARG A 125 -4.81 -0.36 5.18
CA ARG A 125 -4.89 -1.37 4.12
C ARG A 125 -4.53 -0.70 2.80
N VAL A 126 -3.66 -1.33 2.03
CA VAL A 126 -3.22 -0.88 0.72
C VAL A 126 -3.67 -1.90 -0.32
N GLU A 127 -4.46 -1.44 -1.28
CA GLU A 127 -4.85 -2.27 -2.43
C GLU A 127 -3.77 -2.22 -3.51
N LYS A 128 -3.52 -3.37 -4.13
CA LYS A 128 -2.62 -3.52 -5.27
C LYS A 128 -3.43 -3.72 -6.54
N PHE A 129 -2.96 -3.18 -7.65
CA PHE A 129 -3.59 -3.34 -8.96
C PHE A 129 -2.53 -3.48 -10.05
N VAL A 130 -2.95 -4.05 -11.18
CA VAL A 130 -2.13 -4.16 -12.39
C VAL A 130 -2.94 -3.66 -13.59
N LEU A 131 -2.25 -3.08 -14.56
CA LEU A 131 -2.83 -2.70 -15.84
C LEU A 131 -2.60 -3.80 -16.88
N ILE A 132 -3.60 -4.06 -17.71
CA ILE A 132 -3.58 -5.10 -18.76
C ILE A 132 -4.11 -4.54 -20.09
N GLY A 133 -3.40 -4.88 -21.16
CA GLY A 133 -3.73 -4.55 -22.55
C GLY A 133 -3.35 -5.72 -23.46
N ASP A 134 -4.19 -6.05 -24.44
CA ASP A 134 -3.91 -7.12 -25.42
C ASP A 134 -3.43 -8.47 -24.86
N GLY A 135 -3.89 -8.82 -23.65
CA GLY A 135 -3.56 -10.08 -22.98
C GLY A 135 -2.20 -10.09 -22.25
N VAL A 136 -1.52 -8.94 -22.15
CA VAL A 136 -0.26 -8.78 -21.41
C VAL A 136 -0.40 -7.74 -20.30
N MET A 137 0.35 -7.93 -19.23
CA MET A 137 0.45 -6.94 -18.15
C MET A 137 1.39 -5.81 -18.54
N GLU A 138 1.14 -4.64 -17.96
CA GLU A 138 2.02 -3.48 -18.06
C GLU A 138 3.44 -3.85 -17.60
N PRO A 139 4.48 -3.64 -18.43
CA PRO A 139 5.86 -3.82 -18.02
C PRO A 139 6.34 -2.63 -17.16
N PRO A 140 7.46 -2.76 -16.42
CA PRO A 140 8.08 -1.63 -15.73
C PRO A 140 8.29 -0.43 -16.66
N ARG A 141 8.00 0.76 -16.15
CA ARG A 141 8.16 2.03 -16.85
C ARG A 141 9.60 2.51 -16.81
N SER A 142 9.95 3.40 -17.74
CA SER A 142 11.29 3.98 -17.76
C SER A 142 11.56 4.86 -16.53
N THR A 143 10.53 5.47 -15.96
CA THR A 143 10.61 6.34 -14.77
C THR A 143 10.54 5.62 -13.42
N ASP A 144 10.34 4.29 -13.42
CA ASP A 144 10.19 3.48 -12.21
C ASP A 144 11.51 3.25 -11.46
N ALA A 145 12.65 3.26 -12.17
CA ALA A 145 13.97 3.06 -11.54
C ALA A 145 14.32 4.16 -10.52
N ASP A 146 13.69 5.33 -10.61
CA ASP A 146 13.92 6.47 -9.72
C ASP A 146 12.98 6.49 -8.50
N LEU A 147 12.17 5.44 -8.31
CA LEU A 147 11.21 5.31 -7.21
C LEU A 147 11.77 4.42 -6.11
N THR A 148 12.94 4.76 -5.57
CA THR A 148 13.53 4.00 -4.46
C THR A 148 12.71 4.20 -3.18
N GLY A 149 11.76 3.31 -2.94
CA GLY A 149 11.12 3.15 -1.63
C GLY A 149 11.90 2.15 -0.78
N ASP A 150 11.99 2.39 0.52
CA ASP A 150 12.06 1.27 1.47
C ASP A 150 10.80 0.43 1.22
N GLY A 151 10.90 -0.89 1.01
CA GLY A 151 9.74 -1.76 0.71
C GLY A 151 8.61 -1.70 1.72
N LEU A 152 8.88 -1.18 2.92
CA LEU A 152 7.88 -0.92 3.96
C LEU A 152 7.27 0.50 3.89
N LEU A 153 7.68 1.29 2.91
CA LEU A 153 7.34 2.70 2.68
C LEU A 153 7.45 3.57 3.94
N ARG A 154 8.44 3.30 4.79
CA ARG A 154 8.62 4.05 6.05
C ARG A 154 8.78 5.54 5.76
N CYS A 155 8.08 6.33 6.56
CA CYS A 155 7.99 7.79 6.45
C CYS A 155 7.35 8.32 5.15
N HIS A 156 6.82 7.48 4.28
CA HIS A 156 6.15 7.93 3.06
C HIS A 156 4.91 8.78 3.39
N PRO A 157 4.77 9.99 2.83
CA PRO A 157 3.65 10.87 3.15
C PRO A 157 2.33 10.33 2.56
N LEU A 158 1.25 10.43 3.34
CA LEU A 158 -0.10 10.20 2.88
C LEU A 158 -0.79 11.55 2.72
N ASP A 159 -0.78 12.09 1.51
CA ASP A 159 -1.38 13.39 1.17
C ASP A 159 -2.30 13.30 -0.06
N PRO A 160 -3.62 13.14 0.16
CA PRO A 160 -4.61 13.17 -0.91
C PRO A 160 -4.61 14.48 -1.70
N ALA A 161 -4.26 15.60 -1.06
CA ALA A 161 -4.23 16.93 -1.68
C ALA A 161 -2.94 17.21 -2.47
N ALA A 162 -1.99 16.27 -2.50
CA ALA A 162 -0.76 16.42 -3.28
C ALA A 162 -1.10 16.75 -4.75
N PRO A 163 -0.44 17.77 -5.34
CA PRO A 163 -0.71 18.18 -6.72
C PRO A 163 -0.40 17.02 -7.67
N CYS A 164 -1.30 16.80 -8.63
CA CYS A 164 -1.16 15.73 -9.61
C CYS A 164 -1.50 16.22 -11.03
N GLY A 165 -1.05 15.45 -12.01
CA GLY A 165 -1.35 15.70 -13.41
C GLY A 165 -2.69 15.09 -13.83
N GLN A 166 -3.03 15.28 -15.09
CA GLN A 166 -4.33 14.85 -15.63
C GLN A 166 -4.46 13.31 -15.66
N TRP A 167 -3.36 12.59 -15.93
CA TRP A 167 -3.39 11.14 -16.08
C TRP A 167 -3.37 10.44 -14.74
N GLU A 168 -2.63 10.99 -13.77
CA GLU A 168 -2.72 10.54 -12.40
C GLU A 168 -4.12 10.76 -11.82
N ALA A 169 -4.73 11.92 -12.08
CA ALA A 169 -6.11 12.19 -11.68
C ALA A 169 -7.09 11.18 -12.31
N GLN A 170 -6.93 10.86 -13.60
CA GLN A 170 -7.72 9.83 -14.27
C GLN A 170 -7.53 8.44 -13.63
N LEU A 171 -6.30 8.06 -13.26
CA LEU A 171 -6.03 6.80 -12.57
C LEU A 171 -6.69 6.77 -11.18
N ARG A 172 -6.55 7.84 -10.39
CA ARG A 172 -7.21 7.95 -9.08
C ARG A 172 -8.73 7.81 -9.23
N LEU A 173 -9.34 8.43 -10.23
CA LEU A 173 -10.78 8.29 -10.51
C LEU A 173 -11.17 6.84 -10.87
N ASN A 174 -10.34 6.14 -11.65
CA ASN A 174 -10.57 4.73 -11.98
C ASN A 174 -10.51 3.82 -10.73
N LEU A 175 -9.65 4.16 -9.76
CA LEU A 175 -9.47 3.43 -8.50
C LEU A 175 -10.58 3.73 -7.49
N VAL A 176 -10.97 5.00 -7.30
CA VAL A 176 -12.04 5.40 -6.37
C VAL A 176 -13.33 4.62 -6.63
N GLY A 177 -13.65 4.39 -7.91
CA GLY A 177 -14.86 3.67 -8.32
C GLY A 177 -14.71 2.15 -8.45
N HIS A 178 -13.54 1.58 -8.16
CA HIS A 178 -13.28 0.17 -8.44
C HIS A 178 -14.10 -0.73 -7.52
N MET A 179 -14.92 -1.58 -8.13
CA MET A 179 -15.83 -2.50 -7.45
C MET A 179 -15.58 -3.91 -7.94
N PRO A 180 -15.52 -4.92 -7.05
CA PRO A 180 -15.52 -6.31 -7.45
C PRO A 180 -16.72 -6.63 -8.35
N ALA A 181 -16.48 -7.44 -9.38
CA ALA A 181 -17.54 -7.89 -10.27
C ALA A 181 -18.64 -8.64 -9.49
N ALA A 182 -19.90 -8.51 -9.92
CA ALA A 182 -20.99 -9.23 -9.29
C ALA A 182 -20.74 -10.75 -9.39
N GLY A 183 -20.82 -11.45 -8.25
CA GLY A 183 -20.57 -12.88 -8.16
C GLY A 183 -19.10 -13.29 -8.06
N SER A 184 -18.13 -12.37 -8.17
CA SER A 184 -16.71 -12.71 -7.97
C SER A 184 -16.31 -12.77 -6.49
N VAL A 185 -17.10 -12.14 -5.62
CA VAL A 185 -16.93 -12.12 -4.17
C VAL A 185 -18.28 -12.24 -3.47
N PRO A 186 -18.33 -12.67 -2.20
CA PRO A 186 -19.56 -12.66 -1.40
C PRO A 186 -20.24 -11.28 -1.37
N ASP A 187 -21.57 -11.25 -1.30
CA ASP A 187 -22.35 -9.99 -1.31
C ASP A 187 -21.96 -9.03 -0.19
N VAL A 188 -21.58 -9.56 0.98
CA VAL A 188 -21.12 -8.76 2.12
C VAL A 188 -19.85 -7.98 1.78
N VAL A 189 -18.86 -8.61 1.13
CA VAL A 189 -17.61 -7.96 0.70
C VAL A 189 -17.92 -6.84 -0.29
N ARG A 190 -18.87 -7.08 -1.21
CA ARG A 190 -19.30 -6.07 -2.18
C ARG A 190 -20.06 -4.91 -1.52
N ALA A 191 -20.82 -5.17 -0.46
CA ALA A 191 -21.49 -4.13 0.32
C ALA A 191 -20.48 -3.28 1.11
N GLU A 192 -19.48 -3.91 1.73
CA GLU A 192 -18.38 -3.25 2.42
C GLU A 192 -17.55 -2.38 1.47
N ALA A 193 -17.19 -2.88 0.29
CA ALA A 193 -16.48 -2.11 -0.73
C ALA A 193 -17.27 -0.85 -1.13
N ARG A 194 -18.59 -0.98 -1.36
CA ARG A 194 -19.46 0.17 -1.67
C ARG A 194 -19.47 1.20 -0.53
N HIS A 195 -19.52 0.74 0.72
CA HIS A 195 -19.48 1.62 1.88
C HIS A 195 -18.13 2.33 2.01
N ALA A 196 -17.03 1.63 1.76
CA ALA A 196 -15.68 2.19 1.77
C ALA A 196 -15.52 3.33 0.75
N ILE A 197 -15.98 3.14 -0.49
CA ILE A 197 -15.96 4.18 -1.54
C ILE A 197 -16.66 5.47 -1.09
N GLN A 198 -17.76 5.34 -0.34
CA GLN A 198 -18.54 6.49 0.14
C GLN A 198 -17.91 7.19 1.35
N THR A 199 -17.26 6.43 2.23
CA THR A 199 -16.76 6.92 3.52
C THR A 199 -15.28 7.28 3.51
N HIS A 200 -14.52 6.73 2.56
CA HIS A 200 -13.08 6.92 2.41
C HIS A 200 -12.73 7.20 0.92
N PRO A 201 -13.26 8.29 0.32
CA PRO A 201 -13.09 8.55 -1.12
C PRO A 201 -11.69 9.06 -1.50
N GLY A 202 -10.87 9.45 -0.53
CA GLY A 202 -9.52 9.97 -0.78
C GLY A 202 -8.57 8.86 -1.23
N VAL A 203 -8.02 8.99 -2.44
CA VAL A 203 -7.04 8.05 -2.99
C VAL A 203 -5.66 8.69 -3.03
N VAL A 204 -4.71 7.98 -2.42
CA VAL A 204 -3.27 8.27 -2.48
C VAL A 204 -2.62 7.14 -3.29
N LEU A 205 -1.87 7.49 -4.33
CA LEU A 205 -1.06 6.53 -5.06
C LEU A 205 0.27 6.37 -4.35
N LEU A 206 0.63 5.11 -4.07
CA LEU A 206 1.94 4.76 -3.55
C LEU A 206 2.88 4.40 -4.71
N PRO A 207 4.21 4.41 -4.50
CA PRO A 207 5.15 3.88 -5.48
C PRO A 207 4.78 2.45 -5.91
N PRO A 208 4.95 2.10 -7.19
CA PRO A 208 4.67 0.75 -7.66
C PRO A 208 5.65 -0.25 -7.05
N THR A 209 5.19 -1.49 -6.88
CA THR A 209 6.06 -2.65 -6.64
C THR A 209 6.05 -3.56 -7.86
N PHE A 210 7.08 -4.38 -8.00
CA PHE A 210 7.29 -5.19 -9.18
C PHE A 210 7.10 -6.66 -8.85
N VAL A 211 6.32 -7.36 -9.67
CA VAL A 211 6.09 -8.80 -9.55
C VAL A 211 6.53 -9.49 -10.82
N VAL A 212 7.27 -10.58 -10.66
CA VAL A 212 7.58 -11.51 -11.75
C VAL A 212 6.59 -12.65 -11.69
N VAL A 213 5.98 -12.92 -12.83
CA VAL A 213 4.94 -13.91 -12.99
C VAL A 213 5.35 -14.97 -14.01
N GLU A 214 4.97 -16.21 -13.77
CA GLU A 214 5.00 -17.29 -14.74
C GLU A 214 3.63 -17.46 -15.38
N ILE A 215 3.59 -17.81 -16.66
CA ILE A 215 2.38 -18.38 -17.26
C ILE A 215 2.46 -19.89 -17.09
N ASN A 216 1.65 -20.44 -16.17
CA ASN A 216 1.54 -21.87 -15.93
C ASN A 216 0.09 -22.33 -16.19
N ALA A 217 -0.07 -23.32 -17.07
CA ALA A 217 -1.37 -23.88 -17.47
C ALA A 217 -2.41 -22.82 -17.91
N GLY A 218 -1.95 -21.72 -18.53
CA GLY A 218 -2.80 -20.62 -18.99
C GLY A 218 -3.18 -19.60 -17.90
N CYS A 219 -2.66 -19.74 -16.69
CA CYS A 219 -2.83 -18.80 -15.59
C CYS A 219 -1.51 -18.07 -15.29
N TRP A 220 -1.63 -16.80 -14.92
CA TRP A 220 -0.50 -16.02 -14.41
C TRP A 220 -0.33 -16.32 -12.92
N SER A 221 0.87 -16.71 -12.52
CA SER A 221 1.21 -17.04 -11.13
C SER A 221 2.45 -16.26 -10.69
N PRO A 222 2.41 -15.54 -9.57
CA PRO A 222 3.59 -14.84 -9.07
C PRO A 222 4.68 -15.83 -8.64
N ILE A 223 5.93 -15.53 -9.01
CA ILE A 223 7.13 -16.30 -8.63
C ILE A 223 7.96 -15.54 -7.60
N THR A 224 8.21 -14.27 -7.87
CA THR A 224 9.02 -13.37 -7.04
C THR A 224 8.65 -11.92 -7.34
N GLY A 225 9.32 -10.96 -6.70
CA GLY A 225 9.09 -9.54 -6.92
C GLY A 225 10.20 -8.70 -6.28
N GLY A 226 10.05 -7.38 -6.31
CA GLY A 226 10.99 -6.41 -5.75
C GLY A 226 10.36 -5.03 -5.61
N ASP A 227 11.04 -4.18 -4.85
CA ASP A 227 10.62 -2.79 -4.64
C ASP A 227 11.04 -1.89 -5.83
N ASP A 228 11.99 -2.35 -6.64
CA ASP A 228 12.38 -1.75 -7.91
C ASP A 228 12.58 -2.81 -9.01
N PRO A 229 12.62 -2.42 -10.31
CA PRO A 229 12.77 -3.35 -11.41
C PRO A 229 14.09 -4.15 -11.39
N GLY A 230 15.18 -3.53 -10.93
CA GLY A 230 16.48 -4.16 -10.82
C GLY A 230 16.48 -5.26 -9.76
N GLU A 231 15.91 -4.97 -8.59
CA GLU A 231 15.74 -5.97 -7.54
C GLU A 231 14.88 -7.15 -8.02
N ALA A 232 13.76 -6.89 -8.69
CA ALA A 232 12.91 -7.95 -9.23
C ALA A 232 13.66 -8.86 -10.22
N HIS A 233 14.51 -8.29 -11.08
CA HIS A 233 15.38 -9.07 -11.97
C HIS A 233 16.41 -9.90 -11.20
N ASP A 234 17.06 -9.33 -10.18
CA ASP A 234 18.03 -10.05 -9.35
C ASP A 234 17.38 -11.20 -8.57
N ARG A 235 16.16 -10.99 -8.06
CA ARG A 235 15.39 -12.05 -7.38
C ARG A 235 14.98 -13.14 -8.37
N LEU A 236 14.64 -12.80 -9.61
CA LEU A 236 14.34 -13.78 -10.66
C LEU A 236 15.57 -14.60 -11.05
N ALA A 237 16.72 -13.96 -11.21
CA ALA A 237 17.97 -14.66 -11.46
C ALA A 237 18.27 -15.68 -10.36
N ARG A 238 18.18 -15.25 -9.09
CA ARG A 238 18.35 -16.13 -7.92
C ARG A 238 17.31 -17.25 -7.85
N HIS A 239 16.07 -17.00 -8.27
CA HIS A 239 15.05 -18.05 -8.34
C HIS A 239 15.52 -19.20 -9.23
N PHE A 240 16.09 -18.91 -10.40
CA PHE A 240 16.56 -19.94 -11.33
C PHE A 240 17.92 -20.55 -10.94
N THR A 241 18.84 -19.79 -10.35
CA THR A 241 20.18 -20.29 -10.01
C THR A 241 20.23 -21.04 -8.68
N ASP A 242 19.38 -20.66 -7.72
CA ASP A 242 19.52 -21.12 -6.32
C ASP A 242 18.29 -21.89 -5.84
N LEU A 243 17.09 -21.31 -6.03
CA LEU A 243 15.86 -21.84 -5.43
C LEU A 243 15.33 -23.05 -6.21
N LEU A 244 15.15 -22.90 -7.52
CA LEU A 244 14.55 -23.93 -8.38
C LEU A 244 15.37 -25.23 -8.42
N PRO A 245 16.72 -25.20 -8.50
CA PRO A 245 17.52 -26.43 -8.43
C PRO A 245 17.29 -27.19 -7.12
N ARG A 246 17.24 -26.49 -5.98
CA ARG A 246 16.97 -27.10 -4.67
C ARG A 246 15.58 -27.69 -4.57
N LEU A 247 14.56 -27.00 -5.10
CA LEU A 247 13.18 -27.53 -5.10
C LEU A 247 13.05 -28.82 -5.90
N ARG A 248 13.84 -28.98 -6.97
CA ARG A 248 13.88 -30.20 -7.79
C ARG A 248 14.60 -31.37 -7.12
N GLU A 249 15.42 -31.15 -6.09
CA GLU A 249 16.02 -32.23 -5.31
C GLU A 249 15.01 -32.95 -4.40
N PHE A 250 13.84 -32.32 -4.16
CA PHE A 250 12.75 -32.88 -3.34
C PHE A 250 11.59 -33.46 -4.18
N GLN A 251 11.74 -33.55 -5.50
CA GLN A 251 10.78 -34.17 -6.44
C GLN A 251 11.33 -35.49 -6.98
#